data_AF-A0A0K2RMT9-F1
#
_entry.id   AF-A0A0K2RMT9-F1
#
_cell.length_a   1.000
_cell.length_b   1.000
_cell.length_c   1.000
_cell.angle_alpha   90.00
_cell.angle_beta   90.00
_cell.angle_gamma   90.00
#
_symmetry.space_group_name_H-M   'P 1'
#
loop_
_entity.id
_entity.type
_entity.pdbx_description
1 polymer ?
#
loop_
_entity_poly.entity_id
_entity_poly.type
_entity_poly.pdbx_seq_one_letter_code
_entity_poly.pdbx_strand_id
1 'polypeptide(L)'
;MSTPDVPTRGPARPGPYIAAGILLAISILVPLFVPTYSIDQPRLAGMPFFYWYQMLWVPITAAMVGVSYRLVTKEDRRRREVARGARTREEEQ
;
A
#
# COMPACT_ATOMS: atom_id res chain seq x y z
N MET A 1 -37.58 7.24 -15.86
CA MET A 1 -36.66 8.34 -15.52
C MET A 1 -35.32 7.70 -15.19
N SER A 2 -34.46 7.52 -16.20
CA SER A 2 -33.16 6.85 -16.00
C SER A 2 -32.18 7.90 -15.49
N THR A 3 -31.75 7.78 -14.24
CA THR A 3 -30.65 8.59 -13.72
C THR A 3 -29.44 8.36 -14.62
N PRO A 4 -28.83 9.40 -15.20
CA PRO A 4 -27.55 9.23 -15.87
C PRO A 4 -26.57 8.72 -14.82
N ASP A 5 -26.05 7.50 -15.02
CA ASP A 5 -24.97 6.93 -14.22
C ASP A 5 -23.69 7.66 -14.61
N VAL A 6 -23.53 8.89 -14.10
CA VAL A 6 -22.33 9.70 -14.37
C VAL A 6 -21.24 9.13 -13.48
N PRO A 7 -20.20 8.46 -14.05
CA PRO A 7 -19.19 7.81 -13.24
C PRO A 7 -18.44 8.87 -12.42
N THR A 8 -18.65 8.89 -11.11
CA THR A 8 -18.00 9.87 -10.21
C THR A 8 -16.49 9.62 -10.08
N ARG A 9 -15.99 8.46 -10.56
CA ARG A 9 -14.56 8.09 -10.57
C ARG A 9 -14.16 7.47 -11.90
N GLY A 10 -13.02 7.90 -12.44
CA GLY A 10 -12.42 7.29 -13.63
C GLY A 10 -12.02 5.81 -13.42
N PRO A 11 -11.82 5.04 -14.51
CA PRO A 11 -11.63 3.60 -14.47
C PRO A 11 -10.42 3.18 -13.64
N ALA A 12 -10.60 2.08 -12.92
CA ALA A 12 -9.65 1.62 -11.94
C ALA A 12 -8.46 0.87 -12.56
N ARG A 13 -7.21 1.33 -12.32
CA ARG A 13 -6.05 0.50 -12.65
C ARG A 13 -5.79 -0.52 -11.53
N PRO A 14 -5.67 -1.82 -11.83
CA PRO A 14 -5.48 -2.86 -10.81
C PRO A 14 -4.05 -2.87 -10.23
N GLY A 15 -3.05 -2.49 -11.02
CA GLY A 15 -1.62 -2.55 -10.65
C GLY A 15 -1.26 -1.96 -9.28
N PRO A 16 -1.59 -0.69 -8.97
CA PRO A 16 -1.22 -0.09 -7.68
C PRO A 16 -1.89 -0.74 -6.47
N TYR A 17 -3.10 -1.32 -6.61
CA TYR A 17 -3.76 -2.04 -5.53
C TYR A 17 -3.13 -3.41 -5.30
N ILE A 18 -2.72 -4.09 -6.37
CA ILE A 18 -1.98 -5.36 -6.27
C ILE A 18 -0.64 -5.12 -5.56
N ALA A 19 0.11 -4.10 -5.96
CA ALA A 19 1.37 -3.74 -5.30
C ALA A 19 1.18 -3.36 -3.82
N ALA A 20 0.15 -2.57 -3.50
CA ALA A 20 -0.22 -2.25 -2.12
C ALA A 20 -0.57 -3.52 -1.31
N GLY A 21 -1.35 -4.43 -1.90
CA GLY A 21 -1.73 -5.71 -1.29
C GLY A 21 -0.53 -6.61 -1.02
N ILE A 22 0.40 -6.72 -1.98
CA ILE A 22 1.65 -7.49 -1.81
C ILE A 22 2.49 -6.90 -0.68
N LEU A 23 2.64 -5.56 -0.64
CA LEU A 23 3.41 -4.88 0.40
C LEU A 23 2.80 -5.16 1.79
N LEU A 24 1.48 -5.04 1.93
CA LEU A 24 0.80 -5.32 3.19
C LEU A 24 0.88 -6.81 3.58
N ALA A 25 0.75 -7.71 2.61
CA ALA A 25 0.90 -9.14 2.86
C ALA A 25 2.31 -9.47 3.38
N ILE A 26 3.36 -8.90 2.78
CA ILE A 26 4.74 -9.05 3.25
C ILE A 26 4.90 -8.50 4.67
N SER A 27 4.33 -7.33 4.98
CA SER A 27 4.38 -6.74 6.33
C SER A 27 3.78 -7.65 7.41
N ILE A 28 2.83 -8.51 7.07
CA ILE A 28 2.17 -9.44 7.99
C ILE A 28 2.86 -10.79 8.02
N LEU A 29 3.18 -11.36 6.85
CA LEU A 29 3.69 -12.72 6.71
C LEU A 29 5.14 -12.86 7.18
N VAL A 30 5.98 -11.85 6.97
CA VAL A 30 7.39 -11.87 7.37
C VAL A 30 7.60 -11.92 8.90
N PRO A 31 6.94 -11.09 9.73
CA PRO A 31 7.06 -11.22 11.19
C PRO A 31 6.33 -12.45 11.73
N LEU A 32 5.30 -12.94 11.03
CA LEU A 32 4.58 -14.17 11.41
C LEU A 32 5.39 -15.44 11.11
N PHE A 33 6.43 -15.37 10.29
CA PHE A 33 7.30 -16.49 9.99
C PHE A 33 8.28 -16.76 11.14
N VAL A 34 7.74 -17.36 12.22
CA VAL A 34 8.43 -17.75 13.45
C VAL A 34 9.72 -18.56 13.26
N PRO A 35 9.86 -19.47 12.26
CA PRO A 35 11.07 -20.29 12.12
C PRO A 35 12.36 -19.48 11.88
N THR A 36 12.24 -18.26 11.33
CA THR A 36 13.39 -17.40 11.04
C THR A 36 14.01 -16.80 12.32
N TYR A 37 13.25 -16.66 13.41
CA TYR A 37 13.74 -16.05 14.67
C TYR A 37 14.25 -17.06 15.70
N SER A 38 14.01 -18.35 15.50
CA SER A 38 14.49 -19.43 16.36
C SER A 38 16.01 -19.66 16.29
N ILE A 39 16.74 -18.81 15.58
CA ILE A 39 18.21 -18.86 15.48
C ILE A 39 18.79 -17.96 16.57
N ASP A 40 19.47 -18.59 17.54
CA ASP A 40 20.03 -17.93 18.73
C ASP A 40 21.26 -17.03 18.44
N GLN A 41 21.64 -16.91 17.16
CA GLN A 41 22.80 -16.17 16.65
C GLN A 41 22.30 -15.35 15.44
N PRO A 42 22.47 -14.01 15.36
CA PRO A 42 23.42 -13.15 16.06
C PRO A 42 22.82 -12.35 17.23
N ARG A 43 23.59 -12.24 18.32
CA ARG A 43 23.33 -11.30 19.42
C ARG A 43 23.92 -9.95 19.04
N LEU A 44 23.11 -8.90 18.96
CA LEU A 44 23.57 -7.54 18.67
C LEU A 44 23.77 -6.83 20.02
N ALA A 45 24.99 -6.42 20.37
CA ALA A 45 25.30 -5.75 21.64
C ALA A 45 24.78 -6.50 22.90
N GLY A 46 24.74 -7.83 22.86
CA GLY A 46 24.19 -8.67 23.94
C GLY A 46 22.68 -8.89 23.90
N MET A 47 21.94 -8.20 23.01
CA MET A 47 20.50 -8.38 22.80
C MET A 47 20.21 -9.57 21.86
N PRO A 48 19.29 -10.50 22.23
CA PRO A 48 18.86 -11.60 21.38
C PRO A 48 18.25 -11.13 20.06
N PHE A 49 18.34 -11.98 19.02
CA PHE A 49 17.87 -11.71 17.66
C PHE A 49 16.44 -11.19 17.57
N PHE A 50 15.54 -11.82 18.33
CA PHE A 50 14.13 -11.49 18.39
C PHE A 50 13.84 -10.01 18.68
N TYR A 51 14.52 -9.44 19.69
CA TYR A 51 14.22 -8.10 20.17
C TYR A 51 14.66 -7.01 19.18
N TRP A 52 15.90 -7.09 18.71
CA TRP A 52 16.38 -6.09 17.76
C TRP A 52 15.69 -6.21 16.41
N TYR A 53 15.33 -7.44 16.01
CA TYR A 53 14.56 -7.67 14.79
C TYR A 53 13.17 -7.02 14.89
N GLN A 54 12.43 -7.23 15.98
CA GLN A 54 11.13 -6.57 16.18
C GLN A 54 11.26 -5.04 16.14
N MET A 55 12.31 -4.49 16.77
CA MET A 55 12.57 -3.04 16.74
C MET A 55 12.87 -2.52 15.33
N LEU A 56 13.62 -3.28 14.53
CA LEU A 56 13.88 -2.95 13.12
C LEU A 56 12.60 -3.08 12.26
N TRP A 57 11.70 -3.98 12.65
CA TRP A 57 10.48 -4.25 11.90
C TRP A 57 9.44 -3.12 12.02
N VAL A 58 9.44 -2.37 13.12
CA VAL A 58 8.58 -1.18 13.29
C VAL A 58 8.78 -0.13 12.18
N PRO A 59 9.99 0.40 11.93
CA PRO A 59 10.20 1.36 10.85
C PRO A 59 10.01 0.75 9.45
N ILE A 60 10.33 -0.54 9.26
CA ILE A 60 10.13 -1.22 7.97
C ILE A 60 8.65 -1.31 7.62
N THR A 61 7.82 -1.81 8.55
CA THR A 61 6.37 -1.90 8.36
C THR A 61 5.74 -0.53 8.17
N ALA A 62 6.18 0.49 8.92
CA ALA A 62 5.75 1.87 8.72
C ALA A 62 6.10 2.41 7.32
N ALA A 63 7.32 2.14 6.83
CA ALA A 63 7.75 2.51 5.48
C ALA A 63 6.92 1.80 4.41
N MET A 64 6.66 0.49 4.58
CA MET A 64 5.83 -0.29 3.67
C MET A 64 4.40 0.25 3.62
N VAL A 65 3.77 0.51 4.76
CA VAL A 65 2.43 1.13 4.81
C VAL A 65 2.46 2.52 4.17
N GLY A 66 3.49 3.32 4.44
CA GLY A 66 3.66 4.66 3.85
C GLY A 66 3.79 4.63 2.32
N VAL A 67 4.55 3.69 1.78
CA VAL A 67 4.68 3.48 0.33
C VAL A 67 3.36 3.01 -0.28
N SER A 68 2.70 2.04 0.35
CA SER A 68 1.37 1.57 -0.05
C SER A 68 0.35 2.71 -0.09
N TYR A 69 0.30 3.51 0.97
CA TYR A 69 -0.57 4.68 1.05
C TYR A 69 -0.27 5.70 -0.05
N ARG A 70 1.01 6.01 -0.31
CA ARG A 70 1.39 6.91 -1.40
C ARG A 70 0.98 6.38 -2.77
N LEU A 71 1.13 5.08 -2.99
CA LEU A 71 0.79 4.45 -4.26
C LEU A 71 -0.71 4.51 -4.54
N VAL A 72 -1.54 4.20 -3.54
CA VAL A 72 -3.01 4.28 -3.61
C VAL A 72 -3.47 5.74 -3.74
N THR A 73 -2.90 6.66 -2.97
CA THR A 73 -3.29 8.08 -3.00
C THR A 73 -2.97 8.73 -4.35
N LYS A 74 -1.83 8.39 -4.96
CA LYS A 74 -1.44 8.88 -6.30
C LYS A 74 -2.40 8.39 -7.38
N GLU A 75 -2.80 7.12 -7.28
CA GLU A 75 -3.80 6.50 -8.15
C GLU A 75 -5.17 7.19 -8.03
N ASP A 76 -5.63 7.43 -6.81
CA ASP A 76 -6.90 8.12 -6.55
C ASP A 76 -6.89 9.57 -7.07
N ARG A 77 -5.77 10.28 -6.94
CA ARG A 77 -5.63 11.64 -7.48
C ARG A 77 -5.75 11.65 -9.01
N ARG A 78 -5.09 10.71 -9.70
CA ARG A 78 -5.20 10.56 -11.16
C ARG A 78 -6.66 10.29 -11.59
N ARG A 79 -7.37 9.43 -10.86
CA ARG A 79 -8.78 9.10 -11.19
C ARG A 79 -9.70 10.32 -11.12
N ARG A 80 -9.45 11.23 -10.18
CA ARG A 80 -10.20 12.49 -10.05
C ARG A 80 -9.87 13.49 -11.16
N GLU A 81 -8.63 13.49 -11.65
CA GLU A 81 -8.21 14.34 -12.78
C GLU A 81 -8.82 13.84 -14.08
N VAL A 82 -8.83 12.52 -14.32
CA VAL A 82 -9.49 11.92 -15.50
C VAL A 82 -11.00 12.18 -15.51
N ALA A 83 -11.69 11.99 -14.36
CA ALA A 83 -13.12 12.25 -14.27
C ALA A 83 -13.48 13.74 -14.45
N ARG A 84 -12.62 14.66 -13.96
CA ARG A 84 -12.80 16.10 -14.18
C ARG A 84 -12.60 16.47 -15.65
N GLY A 85 -11.57 15.95 -16.30
CA GLY A 85 -11.31 16.21 -17.72
C GLY A 85 -12.41 15.66 -18.65
N ALA A 86 -13.06 14.56 -18.27
CA ALA A 86 -14.23 14.03 -19.00
C ALA A 86 -15.43 14.98 -18.92
N ARG A 87 -15.76 15.49 -17.71
CA ARG A 87 -16.87 16.44 -17.53
C ARG A 87 -16.68 17.75 -18.31
N THR A 88 -15.48 18.31 -18.31
CA THR A 88 -15.22 19.57 -19.04
C THR A 88 -15.41 19.41 -20.55
N ARG A 89 -15.08 18.24 -21.13
CA ARG A 89 -15.31 17.99 -22.57
C ARG A 89 -16.77 17.81 -22.93
N GLU A 90 -17.60 17.30 -22.02
CA GLU A 90 -19.05 17.21 -22.22
C GLU A 90 -19.74 18.58 -22.13
N GLU A 91 -19.23 19.49 -21.29
CA GLU A 91 -19.76 20.86 -21.18
C GLU A 91 -19.43 21.76 -22.40
N GLU A 92 -18.34 21.45 -23.12
CA GLU A 92 -17.91 22.20 -24.33
C GLU A 92 -18.58 21.72 -25.64
N GLN A 93 -19.30 20.59 -25.63
CA GLN A 93 -20.00 20.02 -26.80
C GLN A 93 -21.49 20.36 -26.81
#